data_AF-A0A0T7GH77-F1
#
_entry.id   AF-A0A0T7GH77-F1
#
_cell.length_a   1.000
_cell.length_b   1.000
_cell.length_c   1.000
_cell.angle_alpha   90.00
_cell.angle_beta   90.00
_cell.angle_gamma   90.00
#
_symmetry.space_group_name_H-M   'P 1'
#
loop_
_entity.id
_entity.type
_entity.pdbx_description
1 polymer ?
#
loop_
_entity_poly.entity_id
_entity_poly.type
_entity_poly.pdbx_seq_one_letter_code
_entity_poly.pdbx_strand_id
1 'polypeptide(L)'
;MLITDVSVAANRRARRVMPMGNTRSSAFATPYPIYLASGEGAYVTDVDGNRYLDFQNNFTALIHGYGHTDVTSALLAQLMKGLSFANPTFPEIELAELLCDRVAHFEQVRFTNTGSEAVMMAIKAARALTGRTLVATCEGAYHGKARNDRRSRRAEVPNLSQRSETQWREIWRGRAALSWLCPPGTIGRSEQTGFPDVWHPFSRSPDARPELFA
;
A
#
# COMPACT_ATOMS: atom_id res chain seq x y z
N MET A 1 16.04 4.77 -34.85
CA MET A 1 16.59 4.16 -33.62
C MET A 1 16.75 5.29 -32.62
N LEU A 2 16.22 5.15 -31.40
CA LEU A 2 16.35 6.20 -30.37
C LEU A 2 17.82 6.30 -29.95
N ILE A 3 18.30 7.52 -29.74
CA ILE A 3 19.64 7.79 -29.20
C ILE A 3 19.52 7.74 -27.69
N THR A 4 20.34 6.93 -27.02
CA THR A 4 20.26 6.67 -25.57
C THR A 4 21.62 6.63 -24.88
N ASP A 5 22.61 7.35 -25.41
CA ASP A 5 24.01 7.32 -24.96
C ASP A 5 24.19 7.89 -23.54
N VAL A 6 23.44 8.93 -23.20
CA VAL A 6 23.43 9.54 -21.86
C VAL A 6 22.83 8.56 -20.86
N SER A 7 21.74 7.88 -21.21
CA SER A 7 21.16 6.80 -20.39
C SER A 7 22.16 5.65 -20.16
N VAL A 8 22.93 5.26 -21.18
CA VAL A 8 24.01 4.25 -21.04
C VAL A 8 25.06 4.71 -20.03
N ALA A 9 25.55 5.95 -20.17
CA ALA A 9 26.55 6.51 -19.27
C ALA A 9 26.03 6.61 -17.83
N ALA A 10 24.77 7.01 -17.65
CA ALA A 10 24.10 7.08 -16.35
C ALA A 10 24.03 5.69 -15.68
N ASN A 11 23.62 4.65 -16.41
CA ASN A 11 23.57 3.28 -15.90
C ASN A 11 24.97 2.75 -15.51
N ARG A 12 26.01 3.08 -16.28
CA ARG A 12 27.39 2.72 -15.92
C ARG A 12 27.82 3.36 -14.60
N ARG A 13 27.49 4.64 -14.38
CA ARG A 13 27.75 5.33 -13.11
C ARG A 13 26.94 4.70 -11.97
N ALA A 14 25.65 4.45 -12.19
CA ALA A 14 24.75 3.84 -11.22
C ALA A 14 25.26 2.48 -10.72
N ARG A 15 25.74 1.62 -11.61
CA ARG A 15 26.28 0.29 -11.29
C ARG A 15 27.50 0.30 -10.35
N ARG A 16 28.20 1.43 -10.21
CA ARG A 16 29.33 1.57 -9.28
C ARG A 16 28.87 1.68 -7.82
N VAL A 17 27.64 2.10 -7.59
CA VAL A 17 27.13 2.45 -6.25
C VAL A 17 25.80 1.79 -5.89
N MET A 18 25.09 1.24 -6.88
CA MET A 18 23.84 0.51 -6.69
C MET A 18 23.96 -0.89 -7.29
N PRO A 19 23.52 -1.96 -6.60
CA PRO A 19 23.50 -3.31 -7.16
C PRO A 19 22.76 -3.31 -8.50
N MET A 20 23.44 -3.79 -9.54
CA MET A 20 22.92 -3.80 -10.93
C MET A 20 22.46 -2.42 -11.45
N GLY A 21 22.89 -1.32 -10.82
CA GLY A 21 22.53 0.05 -11.20
C GLY A 21 21.11 0.47 -10.82
N ASN A 22 20.48 -0.21 -9.86
CA ASN A 22 19.05 -0.02 -9.59
C ASN A 22 18.71 -0.08 -8.08
N THR A 23 17.73 0.72 -7.65
CA THR A 23 17.18 0.72 -6.28
C THR A 23 15.71 0.24 -6.21
N ARG A 24 15.08 0.03 -7.37
CA ARG A 24 13.69 -0.43 -7.52
C ARG A 24 13.62 -1.47 -8.62
N SER A 25 13.54 -2.75 -8.25
CA SER A 25 13.62 -3.88 -9.18
C SER A 25 12.61 -3.83 -10.32
N SER A 26 11.43 -3.23 -10.10
CA SER A 26 10.40 -3.07 -11.15
C SER A 26 10.78 -2.05 -12.24
N ALA A 27 11.80 -1.21 -12.01
CA ALA A 27 12.35 -0.26 -12.97
C ALA A 27 13.65 -0.75 -13.63
N PHE A 28 14.06 -1.99 -13.35
CA PHE A 28 15.21 -2.60 -14.01
C PHE A 28 14.83 -3.02 -15.43
N ALA A 29 15.73 -2.81 -16.38
CA ALA A 29 15.58 -3.27 -17.76
C ALA A 29 16.94 -3.72 -18.33
N THR A 30 16.90 -4.71 -19.23
CA THR A 30 18.07 -5.16 -20.00
C THR A 30 18.05 -4.55 -21.40
N PRO A 31 19.18 -4.05 -21.93
CA PRO A 31 20.52 -4.04 -21.31
C PRO A 31 20.71 -2.97 -20.20
N TYR A 32 19.90 -1.90 -20.23
CA TYR A 32 19.88 -0.82 -19.23
C TYR A 32 18.51 -0.12 -19.25
N PRO A 33 18.10 0.56 -18.16
CA PRO A 33 16.89 1.38 -18.16
C PRO A 33 17.09 2.73 -18.84
N ILE A 34 16.01 3.30 -19.37
CA ILE A 34 15.96 4.70 -19.85
C ILE A 34 15.87 5.63 -18.63
N TYR A 35 16.70 6.67 -18.61
CA TYR A 35 16.72 7.65 -17.52
C TYR A 35 15.85 8.84 -17.91
N LEU A 36 14.83 9.13 -17.10
CA LEU A 36 13.94 10.28 -17.35
C LEU A 36 14.53 11.57 -16.79
N ALA A 37 14.37 12.67 -17.53
CA ALA A 37 14.80 14.01 -17.14
C ALA A 37 13.64 14.88 -16.63
N SER A 38 12.48 14.80 -17.29
CA SER A 38 11.30 15.60 -16.93
C SER A 38 10.00 14.92 -17.33
N GLY A 39 8.88 15.45 -16.83
CA GLY A 39 7.54 15.07 -17.25
C GLY A 39 6.58 16.25 -17.22
N GLU A 40 5.62 16.26 -18.14
CA GLU A 40 4.60 17.30 -18.30
C GLU A 40 3.30 16.68 -18.81
N GLY A 41 2.22 16.84 -18.04
CA GLY A 41 0.93 16.22 -18.34
C GLY A 41 1.07 14.70 -18.44
N ALA A 42 0.75 14.14 -19.59
CA ALA A 42 0.87 12.71 -19.86
C ALA A 42 2.22 12.31 -20.49
N TYR A 43 3.16 13.25 -20.67
CA TYR A 43 4.42 12.99 -21.38
C TYR A 43 5.62 12.99 -20.43
N VAL A 44 6.62 12.19 -20.78
CA VAL A 44 7.95 12.20 -20.15
C VAL A 44 9.03 12.41 -21.20
N THR A 45 10.11 13.07 -20.81
CA THR A 45 11.29 13.28 -21.66
C THR A 45 12.49 12.64 -20.99
N ASP A 46 13.25 11.84 -21.72
CA ASP A 46 14.47 11.22 -21.21
C ASP A 46 15.67 12.18 -21.20
N VAL A 47 16.77 11.74 -20.58
CA VAL A 47 18.04 12.49 -20.51
C VAL A 47 18.74 12.65 -21.87
N ASP A 48 18.27 11.94 -22.88
CA ASP A 48 18.76 11.99 -24.25
C ASP A 48 17.87 12.89 -25.15
N GLY A 49 16.78 13.45 -24.61
CA GLY A 49 15.87 14.37 -25.29
C GLY A 49 14.70 13.69 -26.02
N ASN A 50 14.54 12.37 -25.90
CA ASN A 50 13.42 11.64 -26.48
C ASN A 50 12.15 11.85 -25.63
N ARG A 51 11.02 12.14 -26.29
CA ARG A 51 9.72 12.36 -25.63
C ARG A 51 8.79 11.17 -25.83
N TYR A 52 8.15 10.74 -24.74
CA TYR A 52 7.28 9.57 -24.69
C TYR A 52 5.91 9.94 -24.10
N LEU A 53 4.85 9.29 -24.58
CA LEU A 53 3.55 9.28 -23.91
C LEU A 53 3.57 8.20 -22.81
N ASP A 54 3.36 8.58 -21.56
CA ASP A 54 3.45 7.68 -20.41
C ASP A 54 2.11 7.00 -20.11
N PHE A 55 2.04 5.70 -20.40
CA PHE A 55 0.91 4.83 -20.03
C PHE A 55 1.13 4.08 -18.70
N GLN A 56 2.31 4.21 -18.08
CA GLN A 56 2.65 3.54 -16.83
C GLN A 56 2.32 4.41 -15.61
N ASN A 57 2.48 5.74 -15.71
CA ASN A 57 2.13 6.73 -14.68
C ASN A 57 2.66 6.36 -13.28
N ASN A 58 3.95 5.99 -13.22
CA ASN A 58 4.61 5.47 -12.02
C ASN A 58 3.82 4.35 -11.32
N PHE A 59 3.40 3.34 -12.09
CA PHE A 59 2.60 2.21 -11.59
C PHE A 59 1.29 2.71 -10.97
N THR A 60 0.54 3.50 -11.75
CA THR A 60 -0.77 4.09 -11.41
C THR A 60 -0.78 5.15 -10.31
N ALA A 61 0.37 5.48 -9.71
CA ALA A 61 0.44 6.47 -8.63
C ALA A 61 0.16 7.91 -9.12
N LEU A 62 0.54 8.22 -10.37
CA LEU A 62 0.37 9.55 -10.95
C LEU A 62 -0.93 9.64 -11.75
N ILE A 63 -2.08 9.50 -11.09
CA ILE A 63 -3.39 9.53 -11.76
C ILE A 63 -3.67 10.85 -12.49
N HIS A 64 -3.07 11.95 -12.02
CA HIS A 64 -3.19 13.29 -12.63
C HIS A 64 -2.03 13.62 -13.60
N GLY A 65 -1.14 12.67 -13.86
CA GLY A 65 0.07 12.91 -14.66
C GLY A 65 1.12 13.76 -13.94
N TYR A 66 2.02 14.35 -14.72
CA TYR A 66 3.16 15.13 -14.26
C TYR A 66 2.83 16.63 -14.24
N GLY A 67 3.15 17.30 -13.11
CA GLY A 67 3.04 18.76 -13.01
C GLY A 67 1.61 19.29 -12.93
N HIS A 68 0.66 18.51 -12.40
CA HIS A 68 -0.73 18.97 -12.23
C HIS A 68 -0.81 20.21 -11.33
N THR A 69 -1.33 21.31 -11.87
CA THR A 69 -1.28 22.65 -11.25
C THR A 69 -1.80 22.68 -9.81
N ASP A 70 -2.95 22.05 -9.54
CA ASP A 70 -3.54 22.07 -8.19
C ASP A 70 -2.70 21.27 -7.18
N VAL A 71 -2.11 20.15 -7.61
CA VAL A 71 -1.27 19.30 -6.75
C VAL A 71 0.04 20.03 -6.44
N THR A 72 0.66 20.62 -7.46
CA THR A 72 1.89 21.40 -7.30
C THR A 72 1.66 22.62 -6.42
N SER A 73 0.54 23.33 -6.59
CA SER A 73 0.22 24.51 -5.79
C SER A 73 -0.03 24.15 -4.32
N ALA A 74 -0.78 23.07 -4.05
CA ALA A 74 -1.00 22.58 -2.69
C ALA A 74 0.31 22.15 -2.01
N LEU A 75 1.19 21.45 -2.74
CA LEU A 75 2.50 21.04 -2.25
C LEU A 75 3.37 22.25 -1.90
N LEU A 76 3.48 23.24 -2.80
CA LEU A 76 4.28 24.45 -2.57
C LEU A 76 3.76 25.25 -1.37
N ALA A 77 2.44 25.37 -1.22
CA ALA A 77 1.84 26.03 -0.06
C ALA A 77 2.18 25.31 1.25
N GLN A 78 2.15 23.97 1.27
CA GLN A 78 2.51 23.19 2.45
C GLN A 78 4.01 23.27 2.76
N LEU A 79 4.87 23.25 1.72
CA LEU A 79 6.32 23.36 1.88
C LEU A 79 6.73 24.63 2.62
N MET A 80 6.03 25.75 2.40
CA MET A 80 6.28 27.01 3.09
C MET A 80 5.90 26.97 4.58
N LYS A 81 5.01 26.07 4.98
CA LYS A 81 4.62 25.87 6.39
C LYS A 81 5.53 24.88 7.10
N GLY A 82 6.03 23.88 6.39
CA GLY A 82 6.96 22.87 6.89
C GLY A 82 6.76 21.50 6.22
N LEU A 83 7.85 20.74 6.11
CA LEU A 83 7.90 19.45 5.43
C LEU A 83 7.29 18.30 6.24
N SER A 84 7.59 18.25 7.54
CA SER A 84 7.17 17.17 8.43
C SER A 84 7.34 17.62 9.88
N PHE A 85 6.37 17.26 10.70
CA PHE A 85 6.36 17.55 12.14
C PHE A 85 6.20 16.24 12.90
N ALA A 86 6.75 16.18 14.12
CA ALA A 86 6.49 15.07 15.04
C ALA A 86 5.08 15.15 15.65
N ASN A 87 4.46 16.34 15.60
CA ASN A 87 3.13 16.64 16.09
C ASN A 87 2.09 16.58 14.96
N PRO A 88 0.82 16.26 15.28
CA PRO A 88 -0.25 16.18 14.28
C PRO A 88 -0.55 17.55 13.65
N THR A 89 -1.11 17.52 12.43
CA THR A 89 -1.49 18.73 11.67
C THR A 89 -2.88 18.59 11.06
N PHE A 90 -3.61 19.70 10.90
CA PHE A 90 -4.98 19.68 10.34
C PHE A 90 -5.14 18.93 9.00
N PRO A 91 -4.20 19.00 8.03
CA PRO A 91 -4.33 18.25 6.77
C PRO A 91 -4.49 16.74 6.93
N GLU A 92 -3.99 16.13 8.02
CA GLU A 92 -4.18 14.69 8.25
C GLU A 92 -5.62 14.35 8.61
N ILE A 93 -6.34 15.25 9.28
CA ILE A 93 -7.76 15.10 9.63
C ILE A 93 -8.59 15.26 8.36
N GLU A 94 -8.36 16.34 7.61
CA GLU A 94 -9.08 16.63 6.36
C GLU A 94 -8.96 15.47 5.35
N LEU A 95 -7.76 14.90 5.22
CA LEU A 95 -7.55 13.74 4.35
C LEU A 95 -8.24 12.48 4.89
N ALA A 96 -8.26 12.28 6.21
CA ALA A 96 -8.91 11.12 6.81
C ALA A 96 -10.44 11.17 6.61
N GLU A 97 -11.05 12.33 6.84
CA GLU A 97 -12.47 12.58 6.61
C GLU A 97 -12.83 12.32 5.14
N LEU A 98 -12.07 12.89 4.20
CA LEU A 98 -12.27 12.67 2.76
C LEU A 98 -12.25 11.18 2.38
N LEU A 99 -11.36 10.39 2.99
CA LEU A 99 -11.26 8.95 2.70
C LEU A 99 -12.41 8.14 3.29
N CYS A 100 -12.79 8.44 4.55
CA CYS A 100 -13.92 7.78 5.21
C CYS A 100 -15.24 8.08 4.49
N ASP A 101 -15.44 9.32 4.03
CA ASP A 101 -16.63 9.71 3.28
C ASP A 101 -16.71 9.04 1.90
N ARG A 102 -15.55 8.82 1.26
CA ARG A 102 -15.49 8.27 -0.10
C ARG A 102 -15.58 6.74 -0.14
N VAL A 103 -15.20 6.04 0.92
CA VAL A 103 -15.18 4.58 0.99
C VAL A 103 -16.07 4.11 2.12
N ALA A 104 -17.25 3.58 1.79
CA ALA A 104 -18.31 3.23 2.75
C ALA A 104 -17.90 2.29 3.90
N HIS A 105 -16.80 1.55 3.78
CA HIS A 105 -16.30 0.64 4.81
C HIS A 105 -15.13 1.18 5.63
N PHE A 106 -14.69 2.42 5.36
CA PHE A 106 -13.65 3.07 6.16
C PHE A 106 -14.31 3.85 7.30
N GLU A 107 -14.39 3.21 8.47
CA GLU A 107 -14.84 3.87 9.70
C GLU A 107 -13.72 4.72 10.32
N GLN A 108 -12.48 4.25 10.25
CA GLN A 108 -11.26 4.92 10.71
C GLN A 108 -10.09 4.57 9.81
N VAL A 109 -9.13 5.49 9.69
CA VAL A 109 -7.92 5.31 8.89
C VAL A 109 -6.65 5.67 9.68
N ARG A 110 -5.53 5.06 9.28
CA ARG A 110 -4.18 5.45 9.72
C ARG A 110 -3.27 5.49 8.52
N PHE A 111 -2.50 6.57 8.38
CA PHE A 111 -1.58 6.75 7.27
C PHE A 111 -0.26 5.99 7.47
N THR A 112 0.33 5.59 6.35
CA THR A 112 1.68 5.00 6.25
C THR A 112 2.38 5.60 5.04
N ASN A 113 3.70 5.49 4.97
CA ASN A 113 4.47 6.09 3.86
C ASN A 113 4.38 5.27 2.58
N THR A 114 4.07 3.97 2.67
CA THR A 114 4.02 3.08 1.51
C THR A 114 2.90 2.04 1.61
N GLY A 115 2.43 1.54 0.46
CA GLY A 115 1.49 0.41 0.44
C GLY A 115 2.04 -0.88 1.07
N SER A 116 3.36 -1.08 1.06
CA SER A 116 3.97 -2.23 1.75
C SER A 116 3.82 -2.14 3.28
N GLU A 117 3.96 -0.93 3.84
CA GLU A 117 3.72 -0.68 5.26
C GLU A 117 2.24 -0.81 5.61
N ALA A 118 1.35 -0.29 4.76
CA ALA A 118 -0.10 -0.43 4.95
C ALA A 118 -0.51 -1.90 5.08
N VAL A 119 -0.07 -2.76 4.16
CA VAL A 119 -0.36 -4.21 4.21
C VAL A 119 0.27 -4.86 5.44
N MET A 120 1.51 -4.52 5.77
CA MET A 120 2.17 -5.04 6.96
C MET A 120 1.39 -4.69 8.24
N MET A 121 0.92 -3.45 8.37
CA MET A 121 0.14 -2.99 9.53
C MET A 121 -1.25 -3.66 9.57
N ALA A 122 -1.90 -3.83 8.42
CA ALA A 122 -3.18 -4.54 8.33
C ALA A 122 -3.05 -6.00 8.79
N ILE A 123 -2.01 -6.71 8.36
CA ILE A 123 -1.74 -8.09 8.81
C ILE A 123 -1.46 -8.12 10.32
N LYS A 124 -0.66 -7.20 10.85
CA LYS A 124 -0.39 -7.12 12.29
C LYS A 124 -1.66 -6.87 13.10
N ALA A 125 -2.51 -5.95 12.66
CA ALA A 125 -3.80 -5.67 13.30
C ALA A 125 -4.73 -6.90 13.27
N ALA A 126 -4.85 -7.58 12.12
CA ALA A 126 -5.67 -8.78 12.00
C ALA A 126 -5.18 -9.91 12.91
N ARG A 127 -3.87 -10.10 13.04
CA ARG A 127 -3.30 -11.09 13.96
C ARG A 127 -3.54 -10.73 15.42
N ALA A 128 -3.33 -9.47 15.79
CA ALA A 128 -3.56 -9.00 17.15
C ALA A 128 -5.04 -9.16 17.56
N LEU A 129 -5.98 -8.87 16.66
CA LEU A 129 -7.40 -9.01 16.92
C LEU A 129 -7.87 -10.47 16.99
N THR A 130 -7.33 -11.35 16.13
CA THR A 130 -7.84 -12.73 15.99
C THR A 130 -7.04 -13.78 16.75
N GLY A 131 -5.81 -13.47 17.19
CA GLY A 131 -4.86 -14.43 17.75
C GLY A 131 -4.31 -15.45 16.75
N ARG A 132 -4.65 -15.34 15.46
CA ARG A 132 -4.27 -16.32 14.42
C ARG A 132 -2.94 -15.94 13.78
N THR A 133 -2.17 -16.95 13.37
CA THR A 133 -0.83 -16.75 12.77
C THR A 133 -0.86 -16.79 11.23
N LEU A 134 -1.76 -17.59 10.66
CA LEU A 134 -1.82 -17.84 9.23
C LEU A 134 -2.55 -16.74 8.47
N VAL A 135 -2.07 -16.44 7.26
CA VAL A 135 -2.65 -15.47 6.32
C VAL A 135 -2.78 -16.16 4.96
N ALA A 136 -4.00 -16.23 4.43
CA ALA A 136 -4.26 -16.77 3.10
C ALA A 136 -4.20 -15.65 2.05
N THR A 137 -3.68 -15.95 0.85
CA THR A 137 -3.71 -15.03 -0.30
C THR A 137 -3.82 -15.77 -1.62
N CYS A 138 -4.18 -15.04 -2.66
CA CYS A 138 -4.14 -15.53 -4.03
C CYS A 138 -2.70 -15.64 -4.55
N GLU A 139 -2.45 -16.69 -5.32
CA GLU A 139 -1.22 -16.82 -6.09
C GLU A 139 -1.12 -15.71 -7.13
N GLY A 140 0.09 -15.19 -7.35
CA GLY A 140 0.34 -14.07 -8.27
C GLY A 140 -0.05 -12.68 -7.74
N ALA A 141 -0.79 -12.59 -6.64
CA ALA A 141 -1.16 -11.31 -6.06
C ALA A 141 0.04 -10.59 -5.42
N TYR A 142 0.20 -9.30 -5.74
CA TYR A 142 1.23 -8.44 -5.18
C TYR A 142 0.67 -7.58 -4.05
N HIS A 143 1.31 -7.63 -2.87
CA HIS A 143 0.92 -6.84 -1.69
C HIS A 143 2.12 -6.12 -1.07
N GLY A 144 3.07 -5.69 -1.90
CA GLY A 144 4.31 -5.08 -1.43
C GLY A 144 5.39 -6.09 -1.04
N LYS A 145 6.58 -5.57 -0.73
CA LYS A 145 7.77 -6.39 -0.46
C LYS A 145 7.80 -7.00 0.94
N ALA A 146 7.14 -6.37 1.92
CA ALA A 146 7.14 -6.79 3.32
C ALA A 146 6.49 -8.18 3.54
N ARG A 147 5.68 -8.64 2.58
CA ARG A 147 5.00 -9.94 2.61
C ARG A 147 5.88 -11.11 2.13
N ASN A 148 7.13 -10.89 1.70
CA ASN A 148 7.96 -11.93 1.09
C ASN A 148 8.56 -12.94 2.10
N ASP A 149 7.70 -13.49 2.96
CA ASP A 149 7.95 -14.64 3.82
C ASP A 149 8.13 -15.89 2.93
N ARG A 150 9.36 -16.42 2.90
CA ARG A 150 9.74 -17.66 2.21
C ARG A 150 9.06 -18.93 2.75
N ARG A 151 8.19 -18.84 3.77
CA ARG A 151 7.38 -19.93 4.32
C ARG A 151 5.94 -19.92 3.79
N SER A 152 5.69 -19.34 2.63
CA SER A 152 4.45 -19.61 1.90
C SER A 152 4.38 -21.10 1.54
N ARG A 153 3.65 -21.89 2.32
CA ARG A 153 3.20 -23.20 1.86
C ARG A 153 2.08 -22.95 0.86
N ARG A 154 2.25 -23.42 -0.38
CA ARG A 154 1.12 -23.55 -1.29
C ARG A 154 0.18 -24.54 -0.60
N ALA A 155 -0.95 -24.06 -0.11
CA ALA A 155 -1.98 -24.99 0.31
C ALA A 155 -2.35 -25.82 -0.93
N GLU A 156 -2.32 -27.13 -0.84
CA GLU A 156 -3.01 -27.97 -1.82
C GLU A 156 -4.50 -27.68 -1.65
N VAL A 157 -4.99 -26.68 -2.39
CA VAL A 157 -6.41 -26.35 -2.41
C VAL A 157 -7.04 -27.32 -3.40
N PRO A 158 -7.96 -28.22 -2.98
CA PRO A 158 -8.64 -29.11 -3.91
C PRO A 158 -9.34 -28.28 -5.00
N ASN A 159 -9.23 -28.74 -6.24
CA ASN A 159 -9.63 -28.05 -7.47
C ASN A 159 -10.79 -27.04 -7.27
N LEU A 160 -10.45 -25.75 -7.28
CA LEU A 160 -11.38 -24.65 -7.00
C LEU A 160 -12.44 -24.47 -8.11
N SER A 161 -12.20 -25.01 -9.32
CA SER A 161 -13.08 -24.85 -10.47
C SER A 161 -14.39 -25.64 -10.38
N GLN A 162 -14.56 -26.50 -9.38
CA GLN A 162 -15.73 -27.38 -9.23
C GLN A 162 -16.62 -26.99 -8.03
N ARG A 163 -16.42 -25.80 -7.43
CA ARG A 163 -17.11 -25.42 -6.19
C ARG A 163 -18.38 -24.62 -6.45
N SER A 164 -19.42 -24.92 -5.68
CA SER A 164 -20.68 -24.19 -5.70
C SER A 164 -20.57 -22.82 -5.01
N GLU A 165 -21.44 -21.88 -5.36
CA GLU A 165 -21.45 -20.51 -4.78
C GLU A 165 -21.55 -20.52 -3.24
N THR A 166 -22.26 -21.49 -2.67
CA THR A 166 -22.37 -21.68 -1.21
C THR A 166 -21.02 -22.02 -0.58
N GLN A 167 -20.21 -22.85 -1.23
CA GLN A 167 -18.86 -23.20 -0.77
C GLN A 167 -17.92 -21.99 -0.84
N TRP A 168 -18.08 -21.11 -1.83
CA TRP A 168 -17.36 -19.85 -1.90
C TRP A 168 -17.72 -18.90 -0.77
N ARG A 169 -19.02 -18.78 -0.44
CA ARG A 169 -19.50 -17.96 0.67
C ARG A 169 -18.98 -18.45 2.02
N GLU A 170 -18.82 -19.75 2.23
CA GLU A 170 -18.28 -20.30 3.48
C GLU A 170 -16.76 -20.09 3.66
N ILE A 171 -16.00 -20.13 2.57
CA ILE A 171 -14.56 -19.79 2.58
C ILE A 171 -14.38 -18.31 2.89
N TRP A 172 -15.15 -17.44 2.23
CA TRP A 172 -15.11 -15.99 2.47
C TRP A 172 -15.61 -15.59 3.87
N ARG A 173 -16.60 -16.31 4.42
CA ARG A 173 -17.05 -16.16 5.80
C ARG A 173 -16.11 -16.83 6.82
N GLY A 174 -14.97 -17.35 6.37
CA GLY A 174 -13.93 -17.92 7.22
C GLY A 174 -14.28 -19.24 7.91
N ARG A 175 -15.43 -19.89 7.62
CA ARG A 175 -15.84 -21.13 8.32
C ARG A 175 -15.19 -22.38 7.72
N ALA A 176 -15.09 -22.46 6.39
CA ALA A 176 -14.56 -23.65 5.73
C ALA A 176 -13.02 -23.71 5.73
N ALA A 177 -12.31 -22.58 5.70
CA ALA A 177 -10.84 -22.59 5.70
C ALA A 177 -10.23 -22.97 7.07
N LEU A 178 -10.99 -22.82 8.16
CA LEU A 178 -10.50 -23.02 9.53
C LEU A 178 -10.39 -24.48 9.96
N SER A 179 -11.19 -25.39 9.40
CA SER A 179 -11.13 -26.81 9.76
C SER A 179 -9.92 -27.53 9.17
N TRP A 180 -9.30 -26.99 8.12
CA TRP A 180 -8.18 -27.64 7.41
C TRP A 180 -6.80 -27.12 7.81
N LEU A 181 -6.74 -25.89 8.33
CA LEU A 181 -5.48 -25.25 8.71
C LEU A 181 -5.02 -25.58 10.14
N CYS A 182 -5.84 -26.32 10.90
CA CYS A 182 -5.57 -26.68 12.29
C CYS A 182 -5.93 -28.16 12.50
N PRO A 183 -4.97 -29.08 12.75
CA PRO A 183 -5.32 -30.45 13.11
C PRO A 183 -6.17 -30.46 14.41
N PRO A 184 -7.08 -31.43 14.57
CA PRO A 184 -7.85 -31.56 15.80
C PRO A 184 -6.89 -31.63 17.00
N GLY A 185 -6.97 -30.65 17.91
CA GLY A 185 -6.16 -30.60 19.13
C GLY A 185 -5.20 -29.41 19.28
N THR A 186 -5.08 -28.50 18.31
CA THR A 186 -4.19 -27.31 18.45
C THR A 186 -4.87 -26.06 19.03
N ILE A 187 -6.18 -26.09 19.27
CA ILE A 187 -6.89 -25.03 20.00
C ILE A 187 -6.76 -25.34 21.50
N GLY A 188 -5.66 -24.91 22.10
CA GLY A 188 -5.63 -24.70 23.54
C GLY A 188 -6.66 -23.62 23.88
N ARG A 189 -7.63 -23.93 24.75
CA ARG A 189 -8.44 -22.90 25.41
C ARG A 189 -7.47 -22.03 26.21
N SER A 190 -7.12 -20.84 25.71
CA SER A 190 -6.55 -19.82 26.58
C SER A 190 -7.71 -19.06 27.21
N GLU A 191 -8.14 -19.55 28.36
CA GLU A 191 -8.76 -18.72 29.38
C GLU A 191 -7.78 -17.60 29.75
N GLN A 192 -8.33 -16.39 29.93
CA GLN A 192 -7.73 -15.26 30.65
C GLN A 192 -6.35 -14.76 30.19
N THR A 193 -6.36 -13.74 29.32
CA THR A 193 -5.39 -12.64 29.43
C THR A 193 -6.15 -11.32 29.46
N GLY A 194 -6.26 -10.76 30.66
CA GLY A 194 -6.73 -9.40 30.86
C GLY A 194 -5.77 -8.43 30.18
N PHE A 195 -6.23 -7.80 29.11
CA PHE A 195 -5.69 -6.53 28.64
C PHE A 195 -6.56 -5.42 29.24
N PRO A 196 -6.00 -4.35 29.81
CA PRO A 196 -6.78 -3.20 30.22
C PRO A 196 -7.46 -2.57 29.00
N ASP A 197 -8.74 -2.21 29.16
CA ASP A 197 -9.59 -1.52 28.19
C ASP A 197 -9.01 -0.15 27.81
N VAL A 198 -8.10 -0.10 26.83
CA VAL A 198 -7.58 1.17 26.27
C VAL A 198 -8.24 1.54 24.94
N TRP A 199 -9.25 0.79 24.51
CA TRP A 199 -10.03 1.05 23.30
C TRP A 199 -11.52 1.16 23.63
N HIS A 200 -11.89 2.22 24.35
CA HIS A 200 -13.27 2.67 24.28
C HIS A 200 -13.49 3.37 22.93
N PRO A 201 -14.49 2.97 22.13
CA PRO A 201 -14.92 3.79 21.01
C PRO A 201 -15.44 5.10 21.60
N PHE A 202 -15.00 6.23 21.04
CA PHE A 202 -15.72 7.49 21.21
C PHE A 202 -17.14 7.26 20.70
N SER A 203 -18.06 6.94 21.61
CA SER A 203 -19.48 7.07 21.36
C SER A 203 -19.71 8.53 21.01
N ARG A 204 -20.16 8.81 19.78
CA ARG A 204 -20.67 10.13 19.43
C ARG A 204 -21.79 10.45 20.43
N SER A 205 -21.56 11.39 21.35
CA SER A 205 -22.66 12.01 22.07
C SER A 205 -23.39 12.92 21.06
N PRO A 206 -24.74 12.96 21.04
CA PRO A 206 -25.48 13.79 20.09
C PRO A 206 -25.37 15.31 20.33
N ASP A 207 -24.67 15.77 21.37
CA ASP A 207 -24.83 17.13 21.92
C ASP A 207 -23.57 18.01 21.92
N ALA A 208 -22.55 17.72 21.12
CA ALA A 208 -21.40 18.61 20.98
C ALA A 208 -21.73 19.81 20.07
N ARG A 209 -22.10 20.95 20.66
CA ARG A 209 -22.32 22.23 19.97
C ARG A 209 -21.02 22.81 19.38
N PRO A 210 -21.09 23.63 18.31
CA PRO A 210 -19.92 24.22 17.67
C PRO A 210 -19.69 25.63 18.19
N GLU A 211 -18.79 25.81 19.17
CA GLU A 211 -18.19 27.12 19.43
C GLU A 211 -16.75 26.89 19.86
N LEU A 212 -15.81 27.17 18.95
CA LEU A 212 -14.42 27.59 19.20
C LEU A 212 -13.70 27.71 17.86
N PHE A 213 -14.04 28.74 17.10
CA PHE A 213 -13.20 29.28 16.03
C PHE A 213 -13.27 30.81 16.11
N ALA A 214 -12.23 31.39 16.70
CA ALA A 214 -11.82 32.77 16.53
C ALA A 214 -10.32 32.77 16.23
#